data_AF-A0A1I2HVZ0-F1
#
_entry.id   AF-A0A1I2HVZ0-F1
#
_cell.length_a   1.000
_cell.length_b   1.000
_cell.length_c   1.000
_cell.angle_alpha   90.00
_cell.angle_beta   90.00
_cell.angle_gamma   90.00
#
_symmetry.space_group_name_H-M   'P 1'
#
loop_
_entity.id
_entity.type
_entity.pdbx_description
1 polymer ?
#
loop_
_entity_poly.entity_id
_entity_poly.type
_entity_poly.pdbx_seq_one_letter_code
_entity_poly.pdbx_strand_id
1 'polypeptide(L)'
;MRSLGRVTASAVLAVLMLLGGAVAATADEPDADPADLADLLPVTTEVEVGPQLPADLPALTSLAVAKGGAQTVSPMATGCWTQRWTWRPRSAAGTVLYTFYHVGYWCASGTRVTAARVASAGGETRTPGWQYRGIVDRGAGVVSNQGRSFTQHKFTLRAGGIEVQSRLQCARVRGAASGGSSSDGTCGIY
;
A
#
# COMPACT_ATOMS: atom_id res chain seq x y z
N MET A 1 -5.13 -44.62 3.55
CA MET A 1 -6.36 -45.36 3.90
C MET A 1 -7.23 -44.45 4.76
N ARG A 2 -8.50 -44.26 4.35
CA ARG A 2 -9.64 -43.61 5.07
C ARG A 2 -9.51 -42.11 5.34
N SER A 3 -10.54 -41.27 5.27
CA SER A 3 -11.91 -41.33 4.72
C SER A 3 -12.48 -39.91 4.88
N LEU A 4 -13.34 -39.53 3.94
CA LEU A 4 -14.22 -38.35 3.93
C LEU A 4 -15.00 -38.13 5.24
N GLY A 5 -15.32 -36.87 5.51
CA GLY A 5 -16.39 -36.45 6.41
C GLY A 5 -17.01 -35.12 5.96
N ARG A 6 -18.00 -35.19 5.07
CA ARG A 6 -18.96 -34.10 4.81
C ARG A 6 -19.91 -34.00 5.99
N VAL A 7 -20.22 -32.79 6.45
CA VAL A 7 -21.40 -32.54 7.29
C VAL A 7 -22.38 -31.69 6.49
N THR A 8 -23.45 -32.34 6.04
CA THR A 8 -24.70 -31.72 5.59
C THR A 8 -25.61 -31.54 6.80
N ALA A 9 -26.19 -30.36 6.98
CA ALA A 9 -27.39 -30.18 7.79
C ALA A 9 -28.37 -29.28 7.04
N SER A 10 -29.50 -29.89 6.69
CA SER A 10 -30.64 -29.30 6.00
C SER A 10 -31.45 -28.38 6.92
N ALA A 11 -31.90 -27.27 6.31
CA ALA A 11 -33.23 -26.66 6.38
C ALA A 11 -34.01 -26.62 7.71
N VAL A 12 -34.33 -25.39 8.15
CA VAL A 12 -35.67 -25.06 8.64
C VAL A 12 -36.11 -23.74 8.00
N LEU A 13 -37.18 -23.83 7.22
CA LEU A 13 -37.95 -22.73 6.65
C LEU A 13 -39.12 -22.45 7.60
N ALA A 14 -39.33 -21.21 8.02
CA ALA A 14 -40.58 -20.77 8.65
C ALA A 14 -40.88 -19.31 8.26
N VAL A 15 -42.17 -19.05 8.10
CA VAL A 15 -42.81 -18.08 7.21
C VAL A 15 -43.29 -16.85 7.99
N LEU A 16 -42.98 -15.66 7.45
CA LEU A 16 -43.82 -14.46 7.22
C LEU A 16 -44.88 -14.04 8.29
N MET A 17 -44.77 -12.81 8.83
CA MET A 17 -45.63 -11.63 8.48
C MET A 17 -45.57 -10.48 9.53
N LEU A 18 -45.13 -9.32 9.04
CA LEU A 18 -45.68 -7.95 9.18
C LEU A 18 -46.36 -7.48 10.48
N LEU A 19 -45.76 -6.44 11.09
CA LEU A 19 -46.35 -5.21 11.68
C LEU A 19 -45.15 -4.24 11.82
N GLY A 20 -45.00 -3.19 11.02
CA GLY A 20 -45.73 -1.93 11.17
C GLY A 20 -44.96 -0.97 12.10
N GLY A 21 -44.04 -0.17 11.55
CA GLY A 21 -43.30 0.83 12.32
C GLY A 21 -42.21 1.53 11.48
N ALA A 22 -42.61 2.57 10.76
CA ALA A 22 -41.69 3.43 10.00
C ALA A 22 -40.87 4.31 10.95
N VAL A 23 -39.55 4.12 10.99
CA VAL A 23 -38.60 5.14 11.45
C VAL A 23 -37.88 5.62 10.19
N ALA A 24 -38.11 6.88 9.85
CA ALA A 24 -37.40 7.58 8.80
C ALA A 24 -35.93 7.71 9.23
N ALA A 25 -35.06 6.89 8.64
CA ALA A 25 -33.64 7.16 8.61
C ALA A 25 -33.42 8.22 7.53
N THR A 26 -33.22 9.48 7.93
CA THR A 26 -32.61 10.47 7.05
C THR A 26 -31.17 10.02 6.84
N ALA A 27 -30.92 9.37 5.71
CA ALA A 27 -29.57 9.23 5.18
C ALA A 27 -29.05 10.65 4.92
N ASP A 28 -28.15 11.10 5.78
CA ASP A 28 -27.25 12.20 5.46
C ASP A 28 -26.21 11.59 4.51
N GLU A 29 -26.54 11.58 3.21
CA GLU A 29 -25.63 11.22 2.14
C GLU A 29 -24.53 12.29 2.09
N PRO A 30 -23.24 11.96 2.24
CA PRO A 30 -22.21 12.87 1.79
C PRO A 30 -22.39 12.98 0.27
N ASP A 31 -22.70 14.19 -0.21
CA ASP A 31 -22.81 14.55 -1.62
C ASP A 31 -21.50 14.23 -2.36
N ALA A 32 -21.31 12.95 -2.70
CA ALA A 32 -20.35 12.52 -3.70
C ALA A 32 -21.04 12.73 -5.05
N ASP A 33 -20.70 13.84 -5.69
CA ASP A 33 -21.16 14.18 -7.03
C ASP A 33 -20.96 12.95 -7.96
N PRO A 34 -22.02 12.40 -8.59
CA PRO A 34 -21.90 11.21 -9.44
C PRO A 34 -21.00 11.44 -10.67
N ALA A 35 -20.66 12.70 -10.98
CA ALA A 35 -19.66 13.04 -11.98
C ALA A 35 -18.22 12.66 -11.58
N ASP A 36 -17.91 12.52 -10.28
CA ASP A 36 -16.55 12.18 -9.80
C ASP A 36 -16.28 10.66 -9.74
N LEU A 37 -17.32 9.83 -9.84
CA LEU A 37 -17.20 8.36 -9.72
C LEU A 37 -17.38 7.61 -11.04
N ALA A 38 -17.99 8.23 -12.06
CA ALA A 38 -18.32 7.55 -13.32
C ALA A 38 -17.15 7.45 -14.33
N ASP A 39 -16.12 8.31 -14.22
CA ASP A 39 -15.01 8.35 -15.18
C ASP A 39 -13.71 7.70 -14.69
N LEU A 40 -13.73 7.10 -13.51
CA LEU A 40 -12.60 6.39 -12.96
C LEU A 40 -12.76 4.88 -13.22
N LEU A 41 -12.12 4.38 -14.29
CA LEU A 41 -12.01 2.94 -14.54
C LEU A 41 -11.74 2.20 -13.21
N PRO A 42 -12.56 1.20 -12.83
CA PRO A 42 -12.41 0.55 -11.54
C PRO A 42 -11.04 -0.09 -11.51
N VAL A 43 -10.31 0.24 -10.44
CA VAL A 43 -8.91 -0.14 -10.27
C VAL A 43 -8.78 -0.96 -9.00
N THR A 44 -8.39 -2.22 -9.14
CA THR A 44 -7.85 -3.00 -8.03
C THR A 44 -6.35 -2.79 -7.96
N THR A 45 -5.78 -2.63 -6.78
CA THR A 45 -4.34 -2.42 -6.61
C THR A 45 -3.68 -3.64 -6.01
N GLU A 46 -2.76 -4.24 -6.75
CA GLU A 46 -1.87 -5.27 -6.23
C GLU A 46 -0.61 -4.61 -5.63
N VAL A 47 -0.16 -5.10 -4.48
CA VAL A 47 1.03 -4.60 -3.79
C VAL A 47 2.02 -5.73 -3.61
N GLU A 48 3.23 -5.56 -4.14
CA GLU A 48 4.35 -6.47 -3.97
C GLU A 48 5.39 -5.87 -3.02
N VAL A 49 5.84 -6.69 -2.08
CA VAL A 49 6.87 -6.33 -1.11
C VAL A 49 8.19 -6.98 -1.52
N GLY A 50 9.20 -6.15 -1.80
CA GLY A 50 10.56 -6.62 -2.05
C GLY A 50 11.28 -7.04 -0.76
N PRO A 51 12.44 -7.71 -0.88
CA PRO A 51 13.24 -8.05 0.28
C PRO A 51 13.67 -6.78 1.02
N GLN A 52 13.68 -6.88 2.35
CA GLN A 52 14.32 -5.87 3.17
C GLN A 52 15.84 -6.04 3.10
N LEU A 53 16.55 -4.96 2.80
CA LEU A 53 17.99 -4.97 2.61
C LEU A 53 18.67 -4.06 3.66
N PRO A 54 19.74 -4.54 4.33
CA PRO A 54 20.56 -3.68 5.17
C PRO A 54 21.30 -2.66 4.29
N ALA A 55 21.36 -1.42 4.75
CA ALA A 55 21.96 -0.30 4.03
C ALA A 55 23.28 0.18 4.65
N ASP A 56 23.66 -0.36 5.80
CA ASP A 56 24.92 -0.09 6.49
C ASP A 56 25.46 -1.33 7.23
N LEU A 57 26.70 -1.22 7.74
CA LEU A 57 27.36 -2.29 8.47
C LEU A 57 26.63 -2.68 9.78
N PRO A 58 26.16 -1.74 10.62
CA PRO A 58 25.38 -2.12 11.81
C PRO A 58 24.11 -2.94 11.48
N ALA A 59 23.40 -2.63 10.39
CA ALA A 59 22.24 -3.41 9.97
C ALA A 59 22.63 -4.82 9.51
N LEU A 60 23.78 -4.98 8.84
CA LEU A 60 24.31 -6.30 8.49
C LEU A 60 24.60 -7.14 9.73
N THR A 61 25.24 -6.54 10.75
CA THR A 61 25.49 -7.23 12.03
C THR A 61 24.18 -7.59 12.73
N SER A 62 23.23 -6.66 12.79
CA SER A 62 21.90 -6.90 13.37
C SER A 62 21.15 -8.03 12.66
N LEU A 63 21.26 -8.11 11.33
CA LEU A 63 20.68 -9.19 10.53
C LEU A 63 21.34 -10.55 10.84
N ALA A 64 22.67 -10.58 10.97
CA ALA A 64 23.39 -11.81 11.30
C ALA A 64 22.98 -12.35 12.68
N VAL A 65 22.83 -11.47 13.68
CA VAL A 65 22.33 -11.84 15.02
C VAL A 65 20.89 -12.36 14.94
N ALA A 66 20.01 -11.69 14.19
CA ALA A 66 18.63 -12.12 14.02
C ALA A 66 18.53 -13.52 13.39
N LYS A 67 19.34 -13.80 12.36
CA LYS A 67 19.41 -15.12 11.72
C LYS A 67 19.88 -16.22 12.68
N GLY A 68 20.81 -15.91 13.58
CA GLY A 68 21.23 -16.83 14.64
C GLY A 68 20.10 -17.25 15.59
N GLY A 69 19.04 -16.44 15.71
CA GLY A 69 17.82 -16.72 16.47
C GLY A 69 16.61 -17.11 15.62
N ALA A 70 16.81 -17.47 14.34
CA ALA A 70 15.74 -17.77 13.37
C ALA A 70 14.72 -16.63 13.15
N GLN A 71 15.14 -15.37 13.30
CA GLN A 71 14.34 -14.18 13.03
C GLN A 71 14.80 -13.48 11.74
N THR A 72 13.88 -12.81 11.04
CA THR A 72 14.21 -12.00 9.84
C THR A 72 14.80 -10.64 10.19
N VAL A 73 14.43 -10.09 11.35
CA VAL A 73 14.93 -8.83 11.91
C VAL A 73 14.99 -8.92 13.44
N SER A 74 15.89 -8.15 14.07
CA SER A 74 16.02 -8.12 15.53
C SER A 74 15.06 -7.08 16.14
N PRO A 75 14.41 -7.34 17.30
CA PRO A 75 13.65 -6.33 18.02
C PRO A 75 14.49 -5.13 18.51
N MET A 76 15.82 -5.21 18.40
CA MET A 76 16.77 -4.10 18.59
C MET A 76 17.59 -3.84 17.31
N ALA A 77 16.96 -3.88 16.15
CA ALA A 77 17.62 -3.66 14.87
C ALA A 77 18.37 -2.32 14.89
N THR A 78 19.69 -2.39 14.95
CA THR A 78 20.54 -1.21 14.91
C THR A 78 21.13 -1.09 13.51
N GLY A 79 21.10 0.12 12.96
CA GLY A 79 21.54 0.40 11.60
C GLY A 79 20.39 0.80 10.69
N CYS A 80 20.73 0.95 9.42
CA CYS A 80 19.85 1.47 8.41
C CYS A 80 19.36 0.39 7.46
N TRP A 81 18.10 0.48 7.09
CA TRP A 81 17.39 -0.51 6.30
C TRP A 81 16.75 0.15 5.10
N THR A 82 16.58 -0.64 4.05
CA THR A 82 15.77 -0.27 2.89
C THR A 82 14.77 -1.36 2.58
N GLN A 83 13.59 -0.97 2.09
CA GLN A 83 12.64 -1.92 1.55
C GLN A 83 11.85 -1.30 0.41
N ARG A 84 11.76 -2.05 -0.68
CA ARG A 84 11.00 -1.67 -1.88
C ARG A 84 9.58 -2.19 -1.77
N TRP A 85 8.62 -1.32 -2.06
CA TRP A 85 7.23 -1.67 -2.25
C TRP A 85 6.85 -1.26 -3.67
N THR A 86 6.13 -2.14 -4.36
CA THR A 86 5.72 -1.94 -5.76
C THR A 86 4.21 -2.10 -5.87
N TRP A 87 3.54 -1.10 -6.44
CA TRP A 87 2.10 -1.10 -6.64
C TRP A 87 1.78 -1.29 -8.11
N ARG A 88 0.81 -2.15 -8.39
CA ARG A 88 0.32 -2.46 -9.74
C ARG A 88 -1.21 -2.31 -9.80
N PRO A 89 -1.71 -1.09 -9.96
CA PRO A 89 -3.09 -0.84 -10.35
C PRO A 89 -3.49 -1.60 -11.62
N ARG A 90 -4.58 -2.35 -11.54
CA ARG A 90 -5.16 -3.14 -12.63
C ARG A 90 -6.53 -2.60 -12.99
N SER A 91 -6.90 -2.64 -14.27
CA SER A 91 -8.25 -2.32 -14.72
C SER A 91 -9.26 -3.40 -14.32
N ALA A 92 -10.56 -3.12 -14.54
CA ALA A 92 -11.64 -4.10 -14.44
C ALA A 92 -11.36 -5.40 -15.22
N ALA A 93 -10.65 -5.29 -16.35
CA ALA A 93 -10.29 -6.42 -17.21
C ALA A 93 -9.04 -7.19 -16.72
N GLY A 94 -8.46 -6.80 -15.57
CA GLY A 94 -7.32 -7.47 -14.95
C GLY A 94 -5.93 -7.04 -15.46
N THR A 95 -5.88 -6.16 -16.46
CA THR A 95 -4.62 -5.66 -17.06
C THR A 95 -3.97 -4.60 -16.19
N VAL A 96 -2.65 -4.69 -15.96
CA VAL A 96 -1.89 -3.67 -15.21
C VAL A 96 -1.84 -2.38 -16.02
N LEU A 97 -2.45 -1.32 -15.50
CA LEU A 97 -2.48 -0.01 -16.16
C LEU A 97 -1.11 0.67 -16.10
N TYR A 98 -0.53 0.70 -14.91
CA TYR A 98 0.77 1.28 -14.64
C TYR A 98 1.36 0.63 -13.39
N THR A 99 2.68 0.74 -13.25
CA THR A 99 3.41 0.26 -12.09
C THR A 99 4.19 1.41 -11.49
N PHE A 100 4.18 1.53 -10.17
CA PHE A 100 5.05 2.46 -9.47
C PHE A 100 5.65 1.79 -8.25
N TYR A 101 6.79 2.30 -7.81
CA TYR A 101 7.49 1.77 -6.67
C TYR A 101 8.09 2.88 -5.83
N HIS A 102 8.25 2.57 -4.55
CA HIS A 102 8.90 3.40 -3.56
C HIS A 102 9.83 2.54 -2.73
N VAL A 103 11.05 3.02 -2.52
CA VAL A 103 12.05 2.41 -1.66
C VAL A 103 12.22 3.32 -0.46
N GLY A 104 11.66 2.90 0.67
CA GLY A 104 11.87 3.58 1.94
C GLY A 104 13.26 3.29 2.48
N TYR A 105 13.88 4.27 3.12
CA TYR A 105 15.08 4.11 3.94
C TYR A 105 14.81 4.64 5.34
N TRP A 106 15.22 3.89 6.36
CA TRP A 106 15.17 4.34 7.74
C TRP A 106 16.31 3.76 8.55
N CYS A 107 16.74 4.49 9.57
CA CYS A 107 17.75 4.03 10.53
C CYS A 107 17.11 3.84 11.89
N ALA A 108 17.49 2.77 12.56
CA ALA A 108 17.09 2.46 13.92
C ALA A 108 18.32 2.29 14.82
N SER A 109 18.18 2.65 16.08
CA SER A 109 19.17 2.44 17.12
C SER A 109 18.45 1.98 18.38
N GLY A 110 18.61 0.70 18.71
CA GLY A 110 17.84 0.04 19.77
C GLY A 110 16.34 0.14 19.52
N THR A 111 15.63 0.89 20.37
CA THR A 111 14.17 1.04 20.32
C THR A 111 13.70 2.30 19.59
N ARG A 112 14.62 3.09 19.02
CA ARG A 112 14.30 4.37 18.38
C ARG A 112 14.63 4.38 16.90
N VAL A 113 13.72 4.92 16.10
CA VAL A 113 14.05 5.34 14.73
C VAL A 113 14.70 6.71 14.77
N THR A 114 15.84 6.85 14.12
CA THR A 114 16.68 8.06 14.17
C THR A 114 16.67 8.86 12.87
N ALA A 115 16.42 8.20 11.73
CA ALA A 115 16.41 8.85 10.43
C ALA A 115 15.45 8.17 9.46
N ALA A 116 14.96 8.93 8.48
CA ALA A 116 14.19 8.42 7.36
C ALA A 116 14.47 9.24 6.10
N ARG A 117 14.50 8.58 4.94
CA ARG A 117 14.58 9.25 3.63
C ARG A 117 13.94 8.38 2.55
N VAL A 118 13.69 8.98 1.39
CA VAL A 118 13.40 8.23 0.17
C VAL A 118 14.71 7.71 -0.39
N ALA A 119 14.87 6.39 -0.52
CA ALA A 119 16.08 5.78 -1.09
C ALA A 119 16.04 5.84 -2.63
N SER A 120 14.89 5.50 -3.20
CA SER A 120 14.60 5.49 -4.64
C SER A 120 13.10 5.42 -4.84
N ALA A 121 12.61 5.91 -5.98
CA ALA A 121 11.22 5.79 -6.38
C ALA A 121 11.11 5.94 -7.89
N GLY A 122 10.07 5.36 -8.48
CA GLY A 122 9.85 5.48 -9.92
C GLY A 122 8.52 4.88 -10.35
N GLY A 123 8.23 5.03 -11.63
CA GLY A 123 7.02 4.51 -12.23
C GLY A 123 7.21 4.26 -13.71
N GLU A 124 6.39 3.37 -14.23
CA GLU A 124 6.34 3.03 -15.65
C GLU A 124 4.92 2.63 -16.04
N THR A 125 4.65 2.68 -17.34
CA THR A 125 3.41 2.18 -17.91
C THR A 125 3.70 1.63 -19.29
N ARG A 126 3.00 0.54 -19.63
CA ARG A 126 3.01 -0.07 -20.96
C ARG A 126 1.62 -0.08 -21.59
N THR A 127 0.63 0.47 -20.88
CA THR A 127 -0.76 0.46 -21.32
C THR A 127 -0.96 1.62 -22.30
N PRO A 128 -1.45 1.38 -23.53
CA PRO A 128 -1.69 2.43 -24.50
C PRO A 128 -2.51 3.58 -23.92
N GLY A 129 -2.12 4.81 -24.26
CA GLY A 129 -2.75 6.04 -23.76
C GLY A 129 -2.28 6.47 -22.37
N TRP A 130 -1.81 5.57 -21.51
CA TRP A 130 -1.25 5.93 -20.21
C TRP A 130 0.16 6.50 -20.35
N GLN A 131 0.44 7.53 -19.56
CA GLN A 131 1.75 8.19 -19.52
C GLN A 131 2.14 8.43 -18.06
N TYR A 132 3.37 8.08 -17.72
CA TYR A 132 3.96 8.45 -16.44
C TYR A 132 4.50 9.87 -16.52
N ARG A 133 4.00 10.76 -15.65
CA ARG A 133 4.40 12.17 -15.58
C ARG A 133 5.49 12.44 -14.55
N GLY A 134 5.93 11.43 -13.82
CA GLY A 134 6.96 11.57 -12.80
C GLY A 134 6.38 11.69 -11.38
N ILE A 135 7.26 12.04 -10.46
CA ILE A 135 6.96 12.28 -9.05
C ILE A 135 6.64 13.77 -8.90
N VAL A 136 5.46 14.09 -8.39
CA VAL A 136 5.01 15.47 -8.16
C VAL A 136 5.27 15.96 -6.74
N ASP A 137 5.34 15.04 -5.78
CA ASP A 137 5.67 15.34 -4.40
C ASP A 137 6.41 14.17 -3.73
N ARG A 138 7.24 14.48 -2.73
CA ARG A 138 7.99 13.51 -1.93
C ARG A 138 8.36 14.08 -0.58
N GLY A 139 8.38 13.22 0.43
CA GLY A 139 8.84 13.62 1.75
C GLY A 139 9.28 12.43 2.60
N ALA A 140 10.03 12.72 3.64
CA ALA A 140 10.42 11.73 4.63
C ALA A 140 10.67 12.39 5.99
N GLY A 141 10.47 11.63 7.05
CA GLY A 141 10.68 12.09 8.42
C GLY A 141 10.42 10.98 9.42
N VAL A 142 10.84 11.21 10.66
CA VAL A 142 10.54 10.32 11.77
C VAL A 142 9.28 10.83 12.48
N VAL A 143 8.22 10.03 12.50
CA VAL A 143 6.93 10.38 13.11
C VAL A 143 6.47 9.21 13.98
N SER A 144 6.14 9.48 15.24
CA SER A 144 5.69 8.46 16.21
C SER A 144 6.62 7.23 16.25
N ASN A 145 7.93 7.50 16.31
CA ASN A 145 9.00 6.48 16.32
C ASN A 145 9.00 5.55 15.10
N GLN A 146 8.52 6.04 13.94
CA GLN A 146 8.55 5.33 12.67
C GLN A 146 9.26 6.18 11.62
N GLY A 147 10.08 5.54 10.81
CA GLY A 147 10.74 6.18 9.69
C GLY A 147 9.80 6.18 8.50
N ARG A 148 9.13 7.31 8.27
CA ARG A 148 8.12 7.42 7.23
C ARG A 148 8.70 8.13 6.02
N SER A 149 8.39 7.61 4.85
CA SER A 149 8.78 8.22 3.58
C SER A 149 7.68 7.98 2.56
N PHE A 150 7.40 8.98 1.72
CA PHE A 150 6.38 8.88 0.70
C PHE A 150 6.81 9.52 -0.62
N THR A 151 6.18 9.08 -1.70
CA THR A 151 6.20 9.73 -3.01
C THR A 151 4.79 9.77 -3.59
N GLN A 152 4.49 10.85 -4.29
CA GLN A 152 3.27 11.01 -5.08
C GLN A 152 3.62 10.98 -6.56
N HIS A 153 3.09 9.99 -7.27
CA HIS A 153 3.32 9.75 -8.69
C HIS A 153 2.12 10.23 -9.50
N LYS A 154 2.36 10.94 -10.61
CA LYS A 154 1.30 11.35 -11.53
C LYS A 154 1.28 10.45 -12.77
N PHE A 155 0.09 9.93 -13.08
CA PHE A 155 -0.20 9.15 -14.28
C PHE A 155 -1.36 9.80 -15.03
N THR A 156 -1.25 9.91 -16.34
CA THR A 156 -2.30 10.53 -17.17
C THR A 156 -2.67 9.60 -18.31
N LEU A 157 -3.97 9.38 -18.53
CA LEU A 157 -4.52 8.73 -19.70
C LEU A 157 -4.86 9.80 -20.74
N ARG A 158 -4.31 9.65 -21.95
CA ARG A 158 -4.66 10.47 -23.11
C ARG A 158 -5.30 9.61 -24.18
N ALA A 159 -6.42 10.07 -24.73
CA ALA A 159 -7.08 9.49 -25.89
C ALA A 159 -7.47 10.62 -26.84
N GLY A 160 -7.29 10.44 -28.15
CA GLY A 160 -7.60 11.48 -29.14
C GLY A 160 -6.84 12.80 -28.96
N GLY A 161 -5.66 12.77 -28.32
CA GLY A 161 -4.84 13.96 -28.06
C GLY A 161 -5.21 14.77 -26.81
N ILE A 162 -6.35 14.49 -26.17
CA ILE A 162 -6.77 15.13 -24.92
C ILE A 162 -6.40 14.28 -23.69
N GLU A 163 -6.24 14.92 -22.53
CA GLU A 163 -6.14 14.21 -21.24
C GLU A 163 -7.55 13.82 -20.81
N VAL A 164 -7.81 12.51 -20.74
CA VAL A 164 -9.11 11.95 -20.36
C VAL A 164 -9.13 11.65 -18.86
N GLN A 165 -7.98 11.28 -18.29
CA GLN A 165 -7.89 10.94 -16.88
C GLN A 165 -6.54 11.35 -16.32
N SER A 166 -6.54 11.89 -15.10
CA SER A 166 -5.35 12.14 -14.29
C SER A 166 -5.46 11.37 -12.99
N ARG A 167 -4.42 10.62 -12.60
CA ARG A 167 -4.36 9.89 -11.34
C ARG A 167 -3.09 10.27 -10.59
N LEU A 168 -3.28 10.71 -9.36
CA LEU A 168 -2.22 10.87 -8.37
C LEU A 168 -2.20 9.64 -7.48
N GLN A 169 -1.05 8.98 -7.44
CA GLN A 169 -0.86 7.74 -6.70
C GLN A 169 0.19 7.95 -5.65
N CYS A 170 -0.16 7.62 -4.41
CA CYS A 170 0.75 7.81 -3.29
C CYS A 170 1.28 6.46 -2.84
N ALA A 171 2.58 6.46 -2.57
CA ALA A 171 3.32 5.33 -2.07
C ALA A 171 3.98 5.77 -0.78
N ARG A 172 3.57 5.21 0.36
CA ARG A 172 4.20 5.47 1.64
C ARG A 172 4.79 4.20 2.22
N VAL A 173 6.01 4.28 2.72
CA VAL A 173 6.67 3.22 3.49
C VAL A 173 6.98 3.73 4.89
N ARG A 174 6.66 2.89 5.88
CA ARG A 174 6.83 3.14 7.32
C ARG A 174 7.75 2.07 7.89
N GLY A 175 8.96 2.46 8.24
CA GLY A 175 9.94 1.62 8.94
C GLY A 175 9.80 1.71 10.45
N ALA A 176 9.92 0.58 11.15
CA ALA A 176 9.89 0.50 12.61
C ALA A 176 11.30 0.35 13.19
N ALA A 177 11.45 0.63 14.49
CA ALA A 177 12.70 0.45 15.22
C ALA A 177 13.14 -1.02 15.31
N SER A 178 12.20 -1.96 15.22
CA SER A 178 12.48 -3.41 15.09
C SER A 178 13.09 -3.79 13.74
N GLY A 179 13.32 -2.81 12.85
CA GLY A 179 13.76 -3.05 11.49
C GLY A 179 12.64 -3.52 10.57
N GLY A 180 11.41 -3.81 11.02
CA GLY A 180 10.31 -4.15 10.12
C GLY A 180 9.82 -2.94 9.30
N SER A 181 9.03 -3.18 8.24
CA SER A 181 8.34 -2.11 7.53
C SER A 181 6.90 -2.46 7.13
N SER A 182 6.10 -1.44 6.89
CA SER A 182 4.76 -1.51 6.33
C SER A 182 4.57 -0.43 5.27
N SER A 183 3.52 -0.52 4.47
CA SER A 183 3.20 0.51 3.47
C SER A 183 1.71 0.85 3.46
N ASP A 184 1.39 1.97 2.82
CA ASP A 184 0.02 2.42 2.54
C ASP A 184 0.01 3.47 1.41
N GLY A 185 -1.19 3.91 1.02
CA GLY A 185 -1.42 4.85 -0.08
C GLY A 185 -1.52 6.33 0.32
N THR A 186 -1.00 6.75 1.48
CA THR A 186 -1.15 8.14 1.97
C THR A 186 -0.10 9.08 1.39
N CYS A 187 -0.53 10.27 0.98
CA CYS A 187 0.33 11.33 0.46
C CYS A 187 0.87 12.23 1.59
N GLY A 188 1.76 11.71 2.43
CA GLY A 188 2.31 12.49 3.54
C GLY A 188 3.01 11.65 4.60
N ILE A 189 3.78 12.30 5.46
CA ILE A 189 4.45 11.62 6.58
C ILE A 189 3.58 11.52 7.85
N TYR A 190 2.44 12.21 7.91
CA TYR A 190 1.54 12.21 9.07
C TYR A 190 0.46 11.13 8.97
#